data_AF-A0A9D5AET0-F1
#
_entry.id   AF-A0A9D5AET0-F1
#
_cell.length_a   1.000
_cell.length_b   1.000
_cell.length_c   1.000
_cell.angle_alpha   90.00
_cell.angle_beta   90.00
_cell.angle_gamma   90.00
#
_symmetry.space_group_name_H-M   'P 1'
#
loop_
_entity.id
_entity.type
_entity.pdbx_description
1 polymer ?
#
loop_
_entity_poly.entity_id
_entity_poly.type
_entity_poly.pdbx_seq_one_letter_code
_entity_poly.pdbx_strand_id
1 'polypeptide(L)'
;MGLFGLVEIVMSFIPDLHNMAWVSVIAAIMSFSYSLIGLGLGIATIIKNGRIMGSLTGVQTANIADKIWLIFQAIGDISFSYPYPMLLLEIQDTLESPPSENQTMKKASVTSLVITTFFCLCCGCFGYAAFGNDAPGNLLTGFGFYEPFWLIDFANVCIIIHLVGGYQIYSQPIYSAADRWCSKKFPKSGFVNDFHIVKLPLLPAFKINLYRFCFRTIYVISTAGLAILFPYFNQVLGVLGGINFWPLAIYFPVEMYFVQMKIGAWTKKWIVLRIFSFACFLVTMVGLIGSLEGIIREKLK
;
A
#
# COMPACT_ATOMS: atom_id res chain seq x y z
N MET A 1 -8.97 14.70 5.23
CA MET A 1 -9.83 13.50 5.27
C MET A 1 -11.18 13.70 4.60
N GLY A 2 -12.00 14.70 4.96
CA GLY A 2 -13.32 14.90 4.33
C GLY A 2 -13.29 15.06 2.80
N LEU A 3 -12.42 15.93 2.27
CA LEU A 3 -12.27 16.12 0.83
C LEU A 3 -11.75 14.86 0.12
N PHE A 4 -10.76 14.19 0.70
CA PHE A 4 -10.23 12.92 0.19
C PHE A 4 -11.35 11.87 0.08
N GLY A 5 -12.11 11.66 1.16
CA GLY A 5 -13.26 10.74 1.15
C GLY A 5 -14.33 11.10 0.12
N LEU A 6 -14.61 12.39 -0.10
CA LEU A 6 -15.53 12.83 -1.15
C LEU A 6 -15.02 12.44 -2.55
N VAL A 7 -13.74 12.68 -2.82
CA VAL A 7 -13.11 12.26 -4.08
C VAL A 7 -13.17 10.75 -4.24
N GLU A 8 -12.89 9.98 -3.18
CA GLU A 8 -12.96 8.51 -3.22
C GLU A 8 -14.38 8.00 -3.49
N ILE A 9 -15.42 8.65 -2.94
CA ILE A 9 -16.82 8.29 -3.25
C ILE A 9 -17.08 8.50 -4.74
N VAL A 10 -16.70 9.63 -5.31
CA VAL A 10 -16.89 9.93 -6.75
C VAL A 10 -16.10 8.95 -7.63
N MET A 11 -14.83 8.73 -7.31
CA MET A 11 -13.96 7.82 -8.06
C MET A 11 -14.38 6.35 -7.92
N SER A 12 -15.01 5.96 -6.80
CA SER A 12 -15.49 4.60 -6.59
C SER A 12 -16.51 4.16 -7.64
N PHE A 13 -17.12 5.08 -8.40
CA PHE A 13 -18.06 4.75 -9.48
C PHE A 13 -17.39 4.20 -10.74
N ILE A 14 -16.05 4.24 -10.84
CA ILE A 14 -15.33 3.61 -11.95
C ILE A 14 -15.55 2.09 -11.91
N PRO A 15 -15.85 1.43 -13.07
CA PRO A 15 -16.45 0.09 -13.07
C PRO A 15 -15.49 -1.03 -12.69
N ASP A 16 -14.24 -0.97 -13.17
CA ASP A 16 -13.25 -2.04 -13.07
C ASP A 16 -11.81 -1.52 -13.23
N LEU A 17 -10.83 -2.40 -13.02
CA LEU A 17 -9.40 -2.08 -13.11
C LEU A 17 -8.96 -1.66 -14.52
N HIS A 18 -9.58 -2.20 -15.57
CA HIS A 18 -9.23 -1.85 -16.95
C HIS A 18 -9.58 -0.39 -17.24
N ASN A 19 -10.76 0.06 -16.84
CA ASN A 19 -11.19 1.46 -16.91
C ASN A 19 -10.38 2.39 -15.99
N MET A 20 -9.62 1.84 -15.04
CA MET A 20 -8.71 2.58 -14.15
C MET A 20 -7.28 2.70 -14.67
N ALA A 21 -6.97 2.19 -15.87
CA ALA A 21 -5.62 2.24 -16.41
C ALA A 21 -5.04 3.67 -16.41
N TRP A 22 -5.84 4.68 -16.79
CA TRP A 22 -5.41 6.08 -16.77
C TRP A 22 -5.14 6.62 -15.36
N VAL A 23 -5.96 6.21 -14.37
CA VAL A 23 -5.75 6.55 -12.95
C VAL A 23 -4.44 5.95 -12.46
N SER A 24 -4.17 4.69 -12.83
CA SER A 24 -2.93 3.99 -12.47
C SER A 24 -1.70 4.67 -13.06
N VAL A 25 -1.75 5.11 -14.33
CA VAL A 25 -0.66 5.86 -14.98
C VAL A 25 -0.40 7.18 -14.27
N ILE A 26 -1.45 7.96 -13.97
CA ILE A 26 -1.30 9.22 -13.22
C ILE A 26 -0.71 8.95 -11.83
N ALA A 27 -1.23 7.96 -11.11
CA ALA A 27 -0.73 7.60 -9.79
C ALA A 27 0.76 7.20 -9.83
N ALA A 28 1.19 6.45 -10.85
CA ALA A 28 2.59 6.10 -11.04
C ALA A 28 3.46 7.34 -11.27
N ILE A 29 3.08 8.23 -12.20
CA ILE A 29 3.80 9.49 -12.46
C ILE A 29 3.95 10.32 -11.18
N MET A 30 2.87 10.45 -10.40
CA MET A 30 2.89 11.17 -9.14
C MET A 30 3.80 10.49 -8.11
N SER A 31 3.84 9.15 -8.08
CA SER A 31 4.75 8.36 -7.23
C SER A 31 6.22 8.67 -7.49
N PHE A 32 6.62 8.62 -8.76
CA PHE A 32 7.97 8.98 -9.18
C PHE A 32 8.27 10.44 -8.85
N SER A 33 7.32 11.34 -9.08
CA SER A 33 7.51 12.78 -8.87
C SER A 33 7.82 13.10 -7.40
N TYR A 34 6.97 12.67 -6.45
CA TYR A 34 7.22 12.97 -5.04
C TYR A 34 8.45 12.23 -4.50
N SER A 35 8.73 11.01 -4.99
CA SER A 35 9.89 10.23 -4.53
C SER A 35 11.21 10.84 -5.00
N LEU A 36 11.27 11.32 -6.25
CA LEU A 36 12.42 12.05 -6.77
C LEU A 36 12.63 13.39 -6.06
N ILE A 37 11.55 14.12 -5.77
CA ILE A 37 11.63 15.36 -4.98
C ILE A 37 12.15 15.06 -3.58
N GLY A 38 11.58 14.09 -2.87
CA GLY A 38 12.03 13.70 -1.52
C GLY A 38 13.49 13.26 -1.49
N LEU A 39 13.93 12.47 -2.48
CA LEU A 39 15.32 12.09 -2.65
C LEU A 39 16.24 13.29 -2.89
N GLY A 40 15.85 14.17 -3.82
CA GLY A 40 16.61 15.39 -4.14
C GLY A 40 16.76 16.32 -2.94
N LEU A 41 15.66 16.54 -2.20
CA LEU A 41 15.66 17.33 -0.97
C LEU A 41 16.53 16.69 0.13
N GLY A 42 16.51 15.36 0.26
CA GLY A 42 17.38 14.62 1.17
C GLY A 42 18.86 14.84 0.85
N ILE A 43 19.25 14.66 -0.41
CA ILE A 43 20.62 14.91 -0.88
C ILE A 43 21.03 16.36 -0.64
N ALA A 44 20.17 17.32 -1.03
CA ALA A 44 20.47 18.74 -0.88
C ALA A 44 20.58 19.14 0.60
N THR A 45 19.83 18.51 1.50
CA THR A 45 19.93 18.73 2.95
C THR A 45 21.25 18.19 3.51
N ILE A 46 21.72 17.04 3.04
CA ILE A 46 23.05 16.51 3.43
C ILE A 46 24.15 17.49 2.99
N ILE A 47 24.07 17.98 1.75
CA ILE A 47 25.04 18.97 1.22
C ILE A 47 25.00 20.25 2.06
N LYS A 48 23.80 20.77 2.37
CA LYS A 48 23.61 21.98 3.19
C LYS A 48 24.17 21.81 4.60
N ASN A 49 23.95 20.64 5.22
CA ASN A 49 24.44 20.34 6.56
C ASN A 49 25.97 20.13 6.60
N GLY A 50 26.59 19.82 5.46
CA GLY A 50 28.03 19.53 5.35
C GLY A 50 28.46 18.25 6.06
N ARG A 51 27.53 17.45 6.57
CA ARG A 51 27.77 16.18 7.28
C ARG A 51 26.59 15.24 7.18
N ILE A 52 26.85 13.95 7.39
CA ILE A 52 25.82 12.93 7.54
C ILE A 52 25.35 12.94 9.00
N MET A 53 24.04 13.13 9.21
CA MET A 53 23.43 13.16 10.55
C MET A 53 23.12 11.74 11.07
N GLY A 54 22.91 10.78 10.17
CA GLY A 54 22.67 9.38 10.51
C GLY A 54 23.90 8.70 11.12
N SER A 55 23.64 7.75 12.03
CA SER A 55 24.67 6.92 12.66
C SER A 55 24.56 5.44 12.23
N LEU A 56 25.68 4.72 12.23
CA LEU A 56 25.72 3.28 11.90
C LEU A 56 24.93 2.44 12.90
N THR A 57 24.83 2.89 14.15
CA THR A 57 24.08 2.18 15.20
C THR A 57 22.58 2.45 15.13
N GLY A 58 22.10 3.29 14.21
CA GLY A 58 20.69 3.63 14.09
C GLY A 58 20.25 4.73 15.07
N VAL A 59 18.94 4.87 15.25
CA VAL A 59 18.33 5.86 16.13
C VAL A 59 18.75 5.62 17.59
N GLN A 60 19.09 6.70 18.30
CA GLN A 60 19.37 6.66 19.73
C GLN A 60 18.07 6.56 20.54
N THR A 61 18.01 5.62 21.48
CA THR A 61 16.86 5.38 22.36
C THR A 61 17.27 5.41 23.82
N ALA A 62 16.29 5.61 24.72
CA ALA A 62 16.54 5.66 26.16
C ALA A 62 17.07 4.32 26.72
N ASN A 63 16.62 3.20 26.15
CA ASN A 63 17.07 1.87 26.54
C ASN A 63 17.05 0.90 25.34
N ILE A 64 17.60 -0.31 25.56
CA ILE A 64 17.69 -1.37 24.55
C ILE A 64 16.32 -1.89 24.12
N ALA A 65 15.36 -1.98 25.05
CA ALA A 65 14.02 -2.49 24.75
C ALA A 65 13.29 -1.58 23.75
N ASP A 66 13.34 -0.27 23.94
CA ASP A 66 12.77 0.71 23.01
C ASP A 66 13.38 0.60 21.61
N LYS A 67 14.68 0.29 21.53
CA LYS A 67 15.34 0.05 20.26
C LYS A 67 14.83 -1.21 19.57
N ILE A 68 14.62 -2.29 20.33
CA ILE A 68 14.07 -3.55 19.81
C ILE A 68 12.66 -3.32 19.26
N TRP A 69 11.83 -2.55 19.97
CA TRP A 69 10.47 -2.20 19.51
C TRP A 69 10.49 -1.45 18.19
N LEU A 70 11.36 -0.45 18.04
CA LEU A 70 11.52 0.27 16.77
C LEU A 70 12.02 -0.62 15.63
N ILE A 71 12.96 -1.55 15.91
CA ILE A 71 13.43 -2.51 14.90
C ILE A 71 12.29 -3.42 14.45
N PHE A 72 11.49 -3.93 15.40
CA PHE A 72 10.34 -4.78 15.08
C PHE A 72 9.32 -4.01 14.24
N GLN A 73 8.94 -2.79 14.64
CA GLN A 73 8.05 -1.96 13.83
C GLN A 73 8.60 -1.73 12.41
N ALA A 74 9.89 -1.42 12.27
CA ALA A 74 10.53 -1.23 10.97
C ALA A 74 10.50 -2.50 10.09
N ILE A 75 10.63 -3.70 10.69
CA ILE A 75 10.42 -4.97 9.96
C ILE A 75 9.00 -5.08 9.41
N GLY A 76 8.00 -4.65 10.19
CA GLY A 76 6.61 -4.55 9.75
C GLY A 76 6.45 -3.58 8.56
N ASP A 77 7.03 -2.38 8.65
CA ASP A 77 6.96 -1.35 7.62
C ASP A 77 7.62 -1.82 6.30
N ILE A 78 8.77 -2.50 6.39
CA ILE A 78 9.44 -3.11 5.24
C ILE A 78 8.57 -4.22 4.62
N SER A 79 7.93 -5.04 5.45
CA SER A 79 7.03 -6.11 4.99
C SER A 79 5.81 -5.53 4.26
N PHE A 80 5.29 -4.39 4.73
CA PHE A 80 4.18 -3.68 4.07
C PHE A 80 4.57 -3.09 2.71
N SER A 81 5.84 -2.76 2.48
CA SER A 81 6.31 -2.09 1.27
C SER A 81 6.16 -2.92 -0.02
N TYR A 82 5.83 -4.21 0.09
CA TYR A 82 5.65 -5.12 -1.05
C TYR A 82 4.26 -5.78 -1.11
N PRO A 83 3.17 -4.99 -1.20
CA PRO A 83 1.79 -5.50 -1.12
C PRO A 83 1.27 -6.15 -2.42
N TYR A 84 2.08 -6.20 -3.48
CA TYR A 84 1.65 -6.60 -4.82
C TYR A 84 0.96 -7.97 -4.95
N PRO A 85 1.24 -9.01 -4.13
CA PRO A 85 0.58 -10.31 -4.28
C PRO A 85 -0.94 -10.25 -4.14
N MET A 86 -1.47 -9.23 -3.45
CA MET A 86 -2.92 -9.05 -3.25
C MET A 86 -3.68 -8.65 -4.52
N LEU A 87 -3.00 -8.10 -5.52
CA LEU A 87 -3.59 -7.63 -6.77
C LEU A 87 -3.02 -8.36 -7.99
N LEU A 88 -2.06 -9.26 -7.77
CA LEU A 88 -1.30 -9.89 -8.85
C LEU A 88 -2.22 -10.63 -9.82
N LEU A 89 -3.18 -11.39 -9.31
CA LEU A 89 -4.08 -12.20 -10.12
C LEU A 89 -5.07 -11.32 -10.89
N GLU A 90 -5.62 -10.29 -10.24
CA GLU A 90 -6.55 -9.34 -10.82
C GLU A 90 -5.88 -8.50 -11.92
N ILE A 91 -4.63 -8.08 -11.72
CA ILE A 91 -3.85 -7.38 -12.76
C ILE A 91 -3.57 -8.34 -13.91
N GLN A 92 -3.13 -9.56 -13.63
CA GLN A 92 -2.79 -10.53 -14.67
C GLN A 92 -4.00 -10.89 -15.56
N ASP A 93 -5.21 -10.96 -14.99
CA ASP A 93 -6.46 -11.23 -15.72
C ASP A 93 -6.83 -10.11 -16.71
N THR A 94 -6.24 -8.90 -16.57
CA THR A 94 -6.45 -7.78 -17.50
C THR A 94 -5.45 -7.73 -18.66
N LEU A 95 -4.42 -8.59 -18.65
CA LEU A 95 -3.37 -8.56 -19.66
C LEU A 95 -3.83 -9.25 -20.95
N GLU A 96 -3.60 -8.59 -22.08
CA GLU A 96 -3.85 -9.19 -23.40
C GLU A 96 -2.70 -10.12 -23.81
N SER A 97 -3.05 -11.21 -24.48
CA SER A 97 -2.11 -12.12 -25.16
C SER A 97 -2.13 -11.87 -26.67
N PRO A 98 -1.00 -11.97 -27.41
CA PRO A 98 0.35 -12.41 -27.00
C PRO A 98 1.32 -11.28 -26.55
N PRO A 99 2.38 -11.57 -25.76
CA PRO A 99 2.79 -12.87 -25.20
C PRO A 99 1.94 -13.30 -23.99
N SER A 100 2.15 -14.52 -23.47
CA SER A 100 1.33 -15.04 -22.37
C SER A 100 1.35 -14.12 -21.14
N GLU A 101 0.21 -14.00 -20.49
CA GLU A 101 -0.03 -13.03 -19.41
C GLU A 101 0.98 -13.22 -18.27
N ASN A 102 1.37 -14.47 -17.98
CA ASN A 102 2.37 -14.77 -16.96
C ASN A 102 3.79 -14.25 -17.29
N GLN A 103 4.17 -14.14 -18.56
CA GLN A 103 5.47 -13.63 -18.99
C GLN A 103 5.49 -12.12 -18.85
N THR A 104 4.44 -11.46 -19.33
CA THR A 104 4.25 -10.01 -19.18
C THR A 104 4.19 -9.64 -17.70
N MET A 105 3.38 -10.33 -16.91
CA MET A 105 3.26 -10.11 -15.47
C MET A 105 4.59 -10.35 -14.74
N LYS A 106 5.33 -11.42 -15.07
CA LYS A 106 6.65 -11.67 -14.47
C LYS A 106 7.62 -10.51 -14.73
N LYS A 107 7.69 -10.03 -15.97
CA LYS A 107 8.55 -8.89 -16.34
C LYS A 107 8.14 -7.62 -15.60
N ALA A 108 6.83 -7.34 -15.54
CA ALA A 108 6.27 -6.20 -14.83
C ALA A 108 6.58 -6.27 -13.33
N SER A 109 6.35 -7.42 -12.68
CA SER A 109 6.63 -7.63 -11.25
C SER A 109 8.10 -7.45 -10.92
N VAL A 110 9.01 -8.06 -11.69
CA VAL A 110 10.47 -7.88 -11.47
C VAL A 110 10.86 -6.41 -11.59
N THR A 111 10.38 -5.73 -12.62
CA THR A 111 10.68 -4.30 -12.84
C THR A 111 10.15 -3.45 -11.68
N SER A 112 8.90 -3.68 -11.27
CA SER A 112 8.26 -2.98 -10.15
C SER A 112 9.02 -3.19 -8.83
N LEU A 113 9.43 -4.42 -8.53
CA LEU A 113 10.21 -4.75 -7.32
C LEU A 113 11.56 -4.04 -7.31
N VAL A 114 12.28 -4.03 -8.44
CA VAL A 114 13.58 -3.34 -8.54
C VAL A 114 13.42 -1.83 -8.32
N ILE A 115 12.45 -1.21 -8.99
CA ILE A 115 12.18 0.24 -8.87
C ILE A 115 11.78 0.58 -7.44
N THR A 116 10.82 -0.15 -6.87
CA THR A 116 10.34 0.09 -5.50
C THR A 116 11.47 -0.05 -4.50
N THR A 117 12.26 -1.13 -4.59
CA THR A 117 13.42 -1.35 -3.71
C THR A 117 14.44 -0.22 -3.83
N PHE A 118 14.75 0.22 -5.06
CA PHE A 118 15.66 1.33 -5.29
C PHE A 118 15.18 2.61 -4.60
N PHE A 119 13.91 3.01 -4.82
CA PHE A 119 13.38 4.23 -4.20
C PHE A 119 13.25 4.12 -2.68
N CYS A 120 12.81 2.98 -2.14
CA CYS A 120 12.74 2.76 -0.70
C CYS A 120 14.13 2.86 -0.05
N LEU A 121 15.14 2.22 -0.63
CA LEU A 121 16.52 2.30 -0.13
C LEU A 121 17.07 3.72 -0.26
N CYS A 122 16.89 4.38 -1.40
CA CYS A 122 17.37 5.74 -1.59
C CYS A 122 16.69 6.72 -0.62
N CYS A 123 15.36 6.75 -0.57
CA CYS A 123 14.63 7.66 0.32
C CYS A 123 14.91 7.37 1.79
N GLY A 124 14.99 6.09 2.18
CA GLY A 124 15.33 5.69 3.56
C GLY A 124 16.75 6.09 3.94
N CYS A 125 17.75 5.77 3.11
CA CYS A 125 19.15 6.06 3.39
C CYS A 125 19.45 7.57 3.34
N PHE A 126 19.03 8.28 2.30
CA PHE A 126 19.28 9.71 2.18
C PHE A 126 18.43 10.52 3.17
N GLY A 127 17.22 10.07 3.48
CA GLY A 127 16.40 10.65 4.54
C GLY A 127 17.06 10.53 5.91
N TYR A 128 17.49 9.31 6.28
CA TYR A 128 18.21 9.10 7.54
C TYR A 128 19.57 9.80 7.57
N ALA A 129 20.28 9.88 6.44
CA ALA A 129 21.52 10.65 6.36
C ALA A 129 21.29 12.17 6.52
N ALA A 130 20.15 12.69 6.06
CA ALA A 130 19.78 14.09 6.19
C ALA A 130 19.36 14.48 7.61
N PHE A 131 18.58 13.63 8.28
CA PHE A 131 17.90 13.96 9.55
C PHE A 131 18.39 13.18 10.77
N GLY A 132 19.09 12.06 10.59
CA GLY A 132 19.60 11.23 11.68
C GLY A 132 18.49 10.74 12.61
N ASN A 133 18.66 10.97 13.92
CA ASN A 133 17.68 10.57 14.94
C ASN A 133 16.31 11.25 14.77
N ASP A 134 16.28 12.41 14.11
CA ASP A 134 15.07 13.20 13.88
C ASP A 134 14.38 12.85 12.55
N ALA A 135 14.78 11.74 11.92
CA ALA A 135 14.18 11.30 10.66
C ALA A 135 12.67 11.00 10.83
N PRO A 136 11.79 11.72 10.11
CA PRO A 136 10.35 11.51 10.22
C PRO A 136 9.90 10.25 9.48
N GLY A 137 8.77 9.67 9.91
CA GLY A 137 8.14 8.55 9.20
C GLY A 137 7.70 8.90 7.78
N ASN A 138 7.18 10.12 7.58
CA ASN A 138 6.99 10.69 6.25
C ASN A 138 8.16 11.62 5.94
N LEU A 139 9.03 11.23 5.00
CA LEU A 139 10.23 11.97 4.65
C LEU A 139 9.96 13.46 4.36
N LEU A 140 8.84 13.78 3.69
CA LEU A 140 8.54 15.15 3.29
C LEU A 140 8.21 16.09 4.46
N THR A 141 7.77 15.57 5.62
CA THR A 141 7.48 16.42 6.78
C THR A 141 8.74 17.01 7.38
N GLY A 142 9.89 16.34 7.20
CA GLY A 142 11.20 16.84 7.66
C GLY A 142 11.67 18.07 6.88
N PHE A 143 11.13 18.30 5.69
CA PHE A 143 11.47 19.43 4.84
C PHE A 143 10.53 20.62 5.01
N GLY A 144 9.62 20.66 5.98
CA GLY A 144 8.57 21.70 6.08
C GLY A 144 9.04 23.17 6.03
N PHE A 145 10.33 23.45 6.26
CA PHE A 145 10.96 24.77 6.13
C PHE A 145 11.99 24.89 4.99
N TYR A 146 11.99 23.95 4.04
CA TYR A 146 12.94 23.93 2.94
C TYR A 146 12.51 24.92 1.86
N GLU A 147 13.37 25.90 1.56
CA GLU A 147 13.16 26.80 0.44
C GLU A 147 13.54 26.12 -0.88
N PRO A 148 12.67 26.10 -1.90
CA PRO A 148 11.40 26.83 -1.97
C PRO A 148 10.17 26.00 -1.54
N PHE A 149 9.31 26.61 -0.71
CA PHE A 149 8.14 25.95 -0.11
C PHE A 149 7.15 25.32 -1.12
N TRP A 150 7.00 25.93 -2.30
CA TRP A 150 6.10 25.43 -3.34
C TRP A 150 6.45 24.01 -3.80
N LEU A 151 7.73 23.61 -3.73
CA LEU A 151 8.17 22.29 -4.17
C LEU A 151 7.69 21.19 -3.22
N ILE A 152 7.64 21.49 -1.92
CA ILE A 152 7.09 20.60 -0.90
C ILE A 152 5.58 20.49 -1.04
N ASP A 153 4.90 21.62 -1.26
CA ASP A 153 3.45 21.63 -1.48
C ASP A 153 3.07 20.81 -2.71
N PHE A 154 3.82 20.98 -3.81
CA PHE A 154 3.65 20.18 -5.02
C PHE A 154 3.87 18.69 -4.76
N ALA A 155 4.93 18.32 -4.03
CA ALA A 155 5.18 16.93 -3.67
C ALA A 155 4.07 16.32 -2.79
N ASN A 156 3.51 17.09 -1.86
CA ASN A 156 2.36 16.66 -1.06
C ASN A 156 1.09 16.48 -1.93
N VAL A 157 0.86 17.35 -2.91
CA VAL A 157 -0.23 17.17 -3.89
C VAL A 157 -0.02 15.88 -4.70
N CYS A 158 1.21 15.61 -5.15
CA CYS A 158 1.55 14.35 -5.81
C CYS A 158 1.25 13.13 -4.91
N ILE A 159 1.61 13.16 -3.62
CA ILE A 159 1.27 12.10 -2.67
C ILE A 159 -0.25 11.90 -2.62
N ILE A 160 -1.03 12.97 -2.48
CA ILE A 160 -2.49 12.89 -2.41
C ILE A 160 -3.05 12.20 -3.66
N ILE A 161 -2.64 12.65 -4.86
CA ILE A 161 -3.12 12.07 -6.12
C ILE A 161 -2.70 10.60 -6.26
N HIS A 162 -1.46 10.27 -5.87
CA HIS A 162 -0.98 8.89 -5.85
C HIS A 162 -1.83 8.01 -4.92
N LEU A 163 -2.13 8.49 -3.71
CA LEU A 163 -2.95 7.76 -2.74
C LEU A 163 -4.41 7.60 -3.20
N VAL A 164 -4.97 8.57 -3.92
CA VAL A 164 -6.30 8.42 -4.54
C VAL A 164 -6.31 7.25 -5.52
N GLY A 165 -5.32 7.19 -6.41
CA GLY A 165 -5.20 6.08 -7.36
C GLY A 165 -4.97 4.74 -6.66
N GLY A 166 -4.10 4.71 -5.65
CA GLY A 166 -3.84 3.50 -4.85
C GLY A 166 -5.11 3.00 -4.16
N TYR A 167 -5.81 3.86 -3.42
CA TYR A 167 -7.05 3.52 -2.71
C TYR A 167 -8.06 2.86 -3.63
N GLN A 168 -8.25 3.46 -4.81
CA GLN A 168 -9.18 2.95 -5.79
C GLN A 168 -8.79 1.57 -6.35
N ILE A 169 -7.53 1.39 -6.75
CA ILE A 169 -7.02 0.13 -7.27
C ILE A 169 -7.20 -1.00 -6.23
N TYR A 170 -6.89 -0.75 -4.95
CA TYR A 170 -7.08 -1.74 -3.88
C TYR A 170 -8.54 -2.00 -3.52
N SER A 171 -9.43 -1.03 -3.76
CA SER A 171 -10.85 -1.16 -3.43
C SER A 171 -11.64 -1.91 -4.49
N GLN A 172 -11.19 -1.93 -5.75
CA GLN A 172 -11.89 -2.59 -6.85
C GLN A 172 -12.16 -4.10 -6.62
N PRO A 173 -11.18 -4.92 -6.18
CA PRO A 173 -11.44 -6.33 -5.89
C PRO A 173 -12.49 -6.52 -4.79
N ILE A 174 -12.50 -5.66 -3.78
CA ILE A 174 -13.47 -5.69 -2.68
C ILE A 174 -14.87 -5.35 -3.21
N TYR A 175 -14.99 -4.32 -4.06
CA TYR A 175 -16.24 -3.96 -4.70
C TYR A 175 -16.78 -5.09 -5.57
N SER A 176 -15.93 -5.69 -6.40
CA SER A 176 -16.29 -6.81 -7.26
C SER A 176 -16.73 -8.04 -6.47
N ALA A 177 -16.00 -8.39 -5.40
CA ALA A 177 -16.33 -9.50 -4.53
C ALA A 177 -17.67 -9.29 -3.81
N ALA A 178 -17.91 -8.09 -3.25
CA ALA A 178 -19.15 -7.75 -2.57
C ALA A 178 -20.35 -7.75 -3.53
N ASP A 179 -20.18 -7.21 -4.75
CA ASP A 179 -21.21 -7.21 -5.78
C ASP A 179 -21.58 -8.62 -6.24
N ARG A 180 -20.58 -9.46 -6.53
CA ARG A 180 -20.77 -10.85 -6.93
C ARG A 180 -21.45 -11.67 -5.82
N TRP A 181 -21.04 -11.46 -4.56
CA TRP A 181 -21.62 -12.17 -3.42
C TRP A 181 -23.10 -11.79 -3.20
N CYS A 182 -23.41 -10.50 -3.19
CA CYS A 182 -24.78 -10.02 -3.00
C CYS A 182 -25.69 -10.43 -4.16
N SER A 183 -25.21 -10.32 -5.41
CA SER A 183 -25.98 -10.74 -6.60
C SER A 183 -26.31 -12.23 -6.57
N LYS A 184 -25.35 -13.07 -6.15
CA LYS A 184 -25.57 -14.52 -5.99
C LYS A 184 -26.51 -14.86 -4.83
N LYS A 185 -26.43 -14.14 -3.71
CA LYS A 185 -27.24 -14.40 -2.51
C LYS A 185 -28.67 -13.90 -2.66
N PHE A 186 -28.88 -12.78 -3.36
CA PHE A 186 -30.18 -12.12 -3.54
C PHE A 186 -30.51 -11.89 -5.03
N PRO A 187 -30.67 -12.96 -5.83
CA PRO A 187 -30.85 -12.85 -7.28
C PRO A 187 -32.17 -12.19 -7.70
N LYS A 188 -33.18 -12.18 -6.81
CA LYS A 188 -34.50 -11.58 -7.07
C LYS A 188 -34.65 -10.16 -6.52
N SER A 189 -33.62 -9.61 -5.87
CA SER A 189 -33.70 -8.27 -5.26
C SER A 189 -33.44 -7.21 -6.32
N GLY A 190 -34.43 -6.36 -6.57
CA GLY A 190 -34.28 -5.20 -7.46
C GLY A 190 -33.25 -4.19 -6.94
N PHE A 191 -33.13 -4.04 -5.62
CA PHE A 191 -32.10 -3.17 -5.01
C PHE A 191 -30.66 -3.56 -5.39
N VAL A 192 -30.40 -4.88 -5.50
CA VAL A 192 -29.07 -5.42 -5.78
C VAL A 192 -28.80 -5.51 -7.28
N ASN A 193 -29.79 -5.85 -8.09
CA ASN A 193 -29.58 -6.20 -9.50
C ASN A 193 -30.09 -5.13 -10.48
N ASP A 194 -30.98 -4.21 -10.07
CA ASP A 194 -31.55 -3.23 -10.98
C ASP A 194 -30.61 -2.03 -11.17
N PHE A 195 -30.52 -1.58 -12.43
CA PHE A 195 -29.83 -0.35 -12.80
C PHE A 195 -30.85 0.75 -13.08
N HIS A 196 -30.74 1.83 -12.33
CA HIS A 196 -31.57 3.02 -12.46
C HIS A 196 -30.84 4.05 -13.32
N ILE A 197 -31.51 4.61 -14.31
CA ILE A 197 -30.92 5.64 -15.17
C ILE A 197 -31.21 7.00 -14.55
N VAL A 198 -30.15 7.70 -14.13
CA VAL A 198 -30.26 9.07 -13.61
C VAL A 198 -29.80 10.05 -14.69
N LYS A 199 -30.66 11.02 -15.00
CA LYS A 199 -30.34 12.15 -15.88
C LYS A 199 -30.19 13.41 -15.04
N LEU A 200 -28.97 13.92 -14.94
CA LEU A 200 -28.71 15.24 -14.35
C LEU A 200 -28.72 16.30 -15.48
N PRO A 201 -29.17 17.54 -15.19
CA PRO A 201 -29.42 18.56 -16.21
C PRO A 201 -28.19 19.02 -17.03
N LEU A 202 -26.99 18.53 -16.75
CA LEU A 202 -25.73 18.89 -17.43
C LEU A 202 -24.79 17.70 -17.69
N LEU A 203 -25.21 16.46 -17.41
CA LEU A 203 -24.36 15.27 -17.53
C LEU A 203 -25.03 14.17 -18.39
N PRO A 204 -24.25 13.33 -19.08
CA PRO A 204 -24.79 12.15 -19.77
C PRO A 204 -25.58 11.27 -18.80
N ALA A 205 -26.63 10.62 -19.29
CA ALA A 205 -27.40 9.67 -18.47
C ALA A 205 -26.47 8.58 -17.94
N PHE A 206 -26.41 8.40 -16.63
CA PHE A 206 -25.56 7.39 -15.99
C PHE A 206 -26.41 6.34 -15.28
N LYS A 207 -25.97 5.08 -15.39
CA LYS A 207 -26.63 3.93 -14.76
C LYS A 207 -26.10 3.80 -13.33
N ILE A 208 -26.98 3.95 -12.36
CA ILE A 208 -26.67 3.75 -10.94
C ILE A 208 -27.35 2.46 -10.48
N ASN A 209 -26.58 1.62 -9.81
CA ASN A 209 -27.13 0.54 -9.00
C ASN A 209 -27.15 1.01 -7.54
N LEU A 210 -28.33 0.95 -6.90
CA LEU A 210 -28.52 1.50 -5.55
C LEU A 210 -27.69 0.77 -4.50
N TYR A 211 -27.61 -0.57 -4.58
CA TYR A 211 -26.74 -1.36 -3.72
C TYR A 211 -25.28 -0.94 -3.85
N ARG A 212 -24.76 -0.85 -5.08
CA ARG A 212 -23.36 -0.44 -5.32
C ARG A 212 -23.08 0.96 -4.78
N PHE A 213 -24.02 1.90 -4.97
CA PHE A 213 -23.93 3.26 -4.43
C PHE A 213 -23.83 3.26 -2.90
N CYS A 214 -24.76 2.59 -2.22
CA CYS A 214 -24.78 2.52 -0.76
C CYS A 214 -23.54 1.82 -0.21
N PHE A 215 -23.17 0.67 -0.78
CA PHE A 215 -22.02 -0.11 -0.33
C PHE A 215 -20.71 0.67 -0.46
N ARG A 216 -20.45 1.26 -1.64
CA ARG A 216 -19.23 2.05 -1.89
C ARG A 216 -19.15 3.27 -0.97
N THR A 217 -20.27 3.95 -0.74
CA THR A 217 -20.33 5.11 0.18
C THR A 217 -20.04 4.70 1.62
N ILE A 218 -20.70 3.65 2.13
CA ILE A 218 -20.47 3.13 3.49
C ILE A 218 -19.02 2.66 3.65
N TYR A 219 -18.49 1.97 2.64
CA TYR A 219 -17.10 1.52 2.64
C TYR A 219 -16.12 2.69 2.76
N VAL A 220 -16.26 3.74 1.94
CA VAL A 220 -15.40 4.93 1.99
C VAL A 220 -15.54 5.68 3.32
N ILE A 221 -16.75 5.84 3.85
CA ILE A 221 -16.97 6.48 5.15
C ILE A 221 -16.29 5.66 6.26
N SER A 222 -16.38 4.33 6.18
CA SER A 222 -15.78 3.43 7.17
C SER A 222 -14.25 3.50 7.15
N THR A 223 -13.63 3.43 5.96
CA THR A 223 -12.16 3.53 5.83
C THR A 223 -11.65 4.91 6.22
N ALA A 224 -12.36 5.98 5.87
CA ALA A 224 -12.03 7.34 6.31
C ALA A 224 -12.17 7.50 7.84
N GLY A 225 -13.20 6.90 8.44
CA GLY A 225 -13.37 6.86 9.90
C GLY A 225 -12.22 6.14 10.58
N LEU A 226 -11.80 4.98 10.07
CA LEU A 226 -10.63 4.25 10.58
C LEU A 226 -9.34 5.08 10.46
N ALA A 227 -9.13 5.78 9.35
CA ALA A 227 -7.98 6.66 9.16
C ALA A 227 -7.93 7.83 10.17
N ILE A 228 -9.09 8.34 10.59
CA ILE A 228 -9.19 9.37 11.63
C ILE A 228 -8.90 8.79 13.02
N LEU A 229 -9.33 7.55 13.29
CA LEU A 229 -9.13 6.89 14.59
C LEU A 229 -7.68 6.46 14.84
N PHE A 230 -6.92 6.17 13.78
CA PHE A 230 -5.54 5.71 13.88
C PHE A 230 -4.60 6.57 13.00
N PRO A 231 -4.30 7.82 13.39
CA PRO A 231 -3.40 8.70 12.65
C PRO A 231 -1.91 8.35 12.82
N TYR A 232 -1.59 7.08 13.10
CA TYR A 232 -0.25 6.57 13.40
C TYR A 232 0.33 5.88 12.17
N PHE A 233 0.91 6.66 11.26
CA PHE A 233 1.29 6.19 9.93
C PHE A 233 2.14 4.91 9.97
N ASN A 234 3.34 4.97 10.56
CA ASN A 234 4.26 3.82 10.59
C ASN A 234 3.65 2.63 11.35
N GLN A 235 3.07 2.87 12.53
CA GLN A 235 2.53 1.78 13.35
C GLN A 235 1.39 1.03 12.65
N VAL A 236 0.51 1.75 11.94
CA VAL A 236 -0.56 1.12 11.15
C VAL A 236 0.01 0.35 9.96
N LEU A 237 1.01 0.89 9.25
CA LEU A 237 1.67 0.18 8.16
C LEU A 237 2.32 -1.11 8.65
N GLY A 238 3.04 -1.08 9.77
CA GLY A 238 3.69 -2.25 10.33
C GLY A 238 2.71 -3.34 10.78
N VAL A 239 1.55 -2.96 11.34
CA VAL A 239 0.46 -3.91 11.64
C VAL A 239 -0.08 -4.55 10.36
N LEU A 240 -0.38 -3.75 9.33
CA LEU A 240 -0.87 -4.26 8.05
C LEU A 240 0.16 -5.16 7.36
N GLY A 241 1.45 -4.81 7.43
CA GLY A 241 2.55 -5.64 6.94
C GLY A 241 2.63 -6.97 7.66
N GLY A 242 2.57 -6.95 9.00
CA GLY A 242 2.60 -8.15 9.83
C GLY A 242 1.42 -9.10 9.61
N ILE A 243 0.22 -8.57 9.36
CA ILE A 243 -0.98 -9.38 9.11
C ILE A 243 -1.01 -9.94 7.69
N ASN A 244 -0.63 -9.13 6.68
CA ASN A 244 -0.86 -9.50 5.28
C ASN A 244 0.32 -10.24 4.63
N PHE A 245 1.56 -9.89 4.98
CA PHE A 245 2.74 -10.35 4.25
C PHE A 245 2.89 -11.88 4.26
N TRP A 246 2.93 -12.51 5.44
CA TRP A 246 3.11 -13.96 5.51
C TRP A 246 1.98 -14.75 4.84
N PRO A 247 0.69 -14.56 5.19
CA PRO A 247 -0.37 -15.41 4.64
C PRO A 247 -0.52 -15.22 3.13
N LEU A 248 -0.42 -13.99 2.62
CA LEU A 248 -0.74 -13.68 1.22
C LEU A 248 0.48 -13.70 0.30
N ALA A 249 1.64 -13.21 0.74
CA ALA A 249 2.84 -13.14 -0.10
C ALA A 249 3.67 -14.43 -0.05
N ILE A 250 3.60 -15.18 1.05
CA ILE A 250 4.50 -16.32 1.30
C ILE A 250 3.75 -17.63 1.39
N TYR A 251 2.89 -17.80 2.40
CA TYR A 251 2.22 -19.06 2.69
C TYR A 251 1.34 -19.51 1.53
N PHE A 252 0.40 -18.66 1.09
CA PHE A 252 -0.56 -19.03 0.06
C PHE A 252 0.12 -19.41 -1.27
N PRO A 253 1.07 -18.62 -1.83
CA PRO A 253 1.81 -19.02 -3.02
C PRO A 253 2.64 -20.30 -2.85
N VAL A 254 3.24 -20.52 -1.68
CA VAL A 254 4.00 -21.76 -1.39
C VAL A 254 3.07 -22.99 -1.38
N GLU A 255 1.89 -22.91 -0.75
CA GLU A 255 0.91 -24.00 -0.78
C GLU A 255 0.40 -24.26 -2.19
N MET A 256 0.07 -23.20 -2.94
CA MET A 256 -0.31 -23.33 -4.34
C MET A 256 0.79 -24.03 -5.15
N TYR A 257 2.04 -23.66 -4.95
CA TYR A 257 3.17 -24.29 -5.63
C TYR A 257 3.31 -25.77 -5.29
N PHE A 258 3.14 -26.17 -4.02
CA PHE A 258 3.14 -27.58 -3.63
C PHE A 258 2.05 -28.39 -4.33
N VAL A 259 0.83 -27.86 -4.38
CA VAL A 259 -0.32 -28.53 -5.02
C VAL A 259 -0.12 -28.62 -6.53
N GLN A 260 0.24 -27.52 -7.19
CA GLN A 260 0.39 -27.46 -8.65
C GLN A 260 1.55 -28.32 -9.16
N MET A 261 2.68 -28.32 -8.44
CA MET A 261 3.86 -29.10 -8.81
C MET A 261 3.87 -30.52 -8.21
N LYS A 262 2.81 -30.90 -7.48
CA LYS A 262 2.67 -32.20 -6.79
C LYS A 262 3.91 -32.56 -5.98
N ILE A 263 4.44 -31.59 -5.22
CA ILE A 263 5.66 -31.79 -4.45
C ILE A 263 5.37 -32.70 -3.26
N GLY A 264 6.03 -33.85 -3.21
CA GLY A 264 5.91 -34.79 -2.10
C GLY A 264 6.41 -34.18 -0.78
N ALA A 265 5.71 -34.51 0.30
CA ALA A 265 6.13 -34.17 1.66
C ALA A 265 7.55 -34.70 1.93
N TRP A 266 8.32 -33.98 2.75
CA TRP A 266 9.69 -34.34 3.16
C TRP A 266 10.74 -34.41 2.04
N THR A 267 10.39 -34.03 0.81
CA THR A 267 11.41 -33.79 -0.22
C THR A 267 12.27 -32.58 0.15
N LYS A 268 13.51 -32.51 -0.36
CA LYS A 268 14.41 -31.36 -0.11
C LYS A 268 13.74 -30.02 -0.42
N LYS A 269 13.03 -29.92 -1.55
CA LYS A 269 12.30 -28.70 -1.96
C LYS A 269 11.18 -28.36 -0.99
N TRP A 270 10.43 -29.35 -0.51
CA TRP A 270 9.38 -29.16 0.47
C TRP A 270 9.93 -28.62 1.79
N ILE A 271 11.01 -29.21 2.30
CA ILE A 271 11.66 -28.78 3.55
C ILE A 271 12.15 -27.35 3.44
N VAL A 272 12.86 -27.00 2.36
CA VAL A 272 13.38 -25.64 2.14
C VAL A 272 12.24 -24.61 2.11
N LEU A 273 11.18 -24.88 1.35
CA LEU A 273 10.05 -23.94 1.25
C LEU A 273 9.24 -23.82 2.54
N ARG A 274 9.13 -24.89 3.34
CA ARG A 274 8.51 -24.84 4.67
C ARG A 274 9.33 -24.06 5.68
N ILE A 275 10.65 -24.27 5.72
CA ILE A 275 11.55 -23.51 6.59
C ILE A 275 11.50 -22.02 6.20
N PHE A 276 11.56 -21.71 4.90
CA PHE A 276 11.43 -20.35 4.40
C PHE A 276 10.10 -19.70 4.83
N SER A 277 8.97 -20.39 4.62
CA SER A 277 7.65 -19.88 5.02
C SER A 277 7.57 -19.66 6.53
N PHE A 278 8.07 -20.59 7.35
CA PHE A 278 8.07 -20.45 8.80
C PHE A 278 9.01 -19.32 9.28
N ALA A 279 10.17 -19.13 8.65
CA ALA A 279 11.04 -18.01 8.97
C ALA A 279 10.35 -16.66 8.66
N CYS A 280 9.71 -16.54 7.50
CA CYS A 280 8.92 -15.35 7.17
C CYS A 280 7.76 -15.12 8.17
N PHE A 281 7.10 -16.19 8.63
CA PHE A 281 6.07 -16.10 9.66
C PHE A 281 6.61 -15.46 10.95
N LEU A 282 7.75 -15.93 11.45
CA LEU A 282 8.38 -15.38 12.65
C LEU A 282 8.74 -13.89 12.47
N VAL A 283 9.31 -13.53 11.31
CA VAL A 283 9.65 -12.14 10.98
C VAL A 283 8.40 -11.25 10.97
N THR A 284 7.30 -11.70 10.37
CA THR A 284 6.04 -10.94 10.40
C THR A 284 5.41 -10.86 11.78
N MET A 285 5.52 -11.91 12.59
CA MET A 285 5.01 -11.92 13.95
C MET A 285 5.72 -10.89 14.83
N VAL A 286 7.05 -10.85 14.79
CA VAL A 286 7.78 -9.83 15.56
C VAL A 286 7.44 -8.43 15.07
N GLY A 287 7.29 -8.23 13.75
CA GLY A 287 6.88 -6.95 13.19
C GLY A 287 5.50 -6.51 13.62
N LEU A 288 4.54 -7.44 13.64
CA LEU A 288 3.18 -7.19 14.15
C LEU A 288 3.20 -6.79 15.62
N ILE A 289 3.93 -7.52 16.47
CA ILE A 289 4.01 -7.23 17.90
C ILE A 289 4.63 -5.84 18.12
N GLY A 290 5.75 -5.53 17.48
CA GLY A 290 6.38 -4.21 17.62
C GLY A 290 5.50 -3.06 17.15
N SER A 291 4.73 -3.28 16.08
CA SER A 291 3.82 -2.26 15.56
C SER A 291 2.61 -2.03 16.48
N LEU A 292 2.03 -3.10 17.05
CA LEU A 292 0.96 -3.01 18.05
C LEU A 292 1.43 -2.30 19.33
N GLU A 293 2.63 -2.63 19.79
CA GLU A 293 3.30 -1.96 20.91
C GLU A 293 3.41 -0.45 20.64
N GLY A 294 3.85 -0.08 19.44
CA GLY A 294 3.92 1.30 18.99
C GLY A 294 2.57 2.02 19.01
N ILE A 295 1.49 1.39 18.53
CA ILE A 295 0.13 1.96 18.62
C ILE A 295 -0.28 2.19 20.08
N ILE A 296 -0.03 1.20 20.94
CA ILE A 296 -0.40 1.28 22.36
C ILE A 296 0.34 2.45 23.02
N ARG A 297 1.65 2.59 22.79
CA ARG A 297 2.44 3.71 23.31
C ARG A 297 1.92 5.07 22.84
N GLU A 298 1.64 5.22 21.55
CA GLU A 298 1.14 6.49 21.01
C GLU A 298 -0.29 6.83 21.50
N LYS A 299 -1.08 5.83 21.91
CA LYS A 299 -2.38 6.05 22.57
C LYS A 299 -2.30 6.42 24.04
N LEU A 300 -1.24 6.02 24.73
CA LEU A 300 -1.04 6.23 26.17
C LEU A 300 -0.27 7.51 26.49
N LYS A 301 0.33 8.16 25.49
CA LYS A 301 0.90 9.51 25.58
C LYS A 301 -0.20 10.57 25.60
#